data_AF-A0A1V5K544-F1
#
_entry.id   AF-A0A1V5K544-F1
#
_cell.length_a   1.000
_cell.length_b   1.000
_cell.length_c   1.000
_cell.angle_alpha   90.00
_cell.angle_beta   90.00
_cell.angle_gamma   90.00
#
_symmetry.space_group_name_H-M   'P 1'
#
loop_
_entity.id
_entity.type
_entity.pdbx_description
1 polymer ?
#
loop_
_entity_poly.entity_id
_entity_poly.type
_entity_poly.pdbx_seq_one_letter_code
_entity_poly.pdbx_strand_id
1 'polypeptide(L)'
;MADRRVLAPKPAPALSPATSRATLGYTSDTGPCEALEALAATSRVLLAECGFSEAPVDVGGAGHLWPDYIGSLARGTGLNRLILTHFAPDADQPALVRAASEAHGAMVWGAAIGETYEL
;
A
#
# COMPACT_ATOMS: atom_id res chain seq x y z
N MET A 1 -20.85 -13.07 0.61
CA MET A 1 -20.05 -13.23 1.85
C MET A 1 -18.69 -12.60 1.56
N ALA A 2 -18.24 -11.67 2.40
CA ALA A 2 -16.92 -11.05 2.29
C ALA A 2 -15.83 -12.12 2.41
N ASP A 3 -14.85 -12.14 1.51
CA ASP A 3 -13.64 -12.93 1.72
C ASP A 3 -12.78 -12.23 2.79
N ARG A 4 -12.25 -13.00 3.74
CA ARG A 4 -11.46 -12.47 4.86
C ARG A 4 -9.99 -12.69 4.56
N ARG A 5 -9.26 -11.62 4.28
CA ARG A 5 -7.80 -11.68 4.09
C ARG A 5 -7.09 -11.31 5.38
N VAL A 6 -6.49 -12.31 6.03
CA VAL A 6 -5.63 -12.08 7.18
C VAL A 6 -4.27 -11.60 6.66
N LEU A 7 -3.90 -10.37 7.00
CA LEU A 7 -2.55 -9.89 6.74
C LEU A 7 -1.63 -10.54 7.78
N ALA A 8 -0.89 -11.57 7.40
CA ALA A 8 -0.05 -12.35 8.33
C ALA A 8 0.82 -11.43 9.21
N PRO A 9 0.82 -11.58 10.55
CA PRO A 9 1.56 -10.68 11.43
C PRO A 9 3.06 -10.68 11.08
N LYS A 10 3.68 -9.50 11.00
CA LYS A 10 5.14 -9.38 11.16
C LYS A 10 5.52 -10.18 12.40
N PRO A 11 6.51 -11.09 12.36
CA PRO A 11 7.04 -11.72 13.56
C PRO A 11 7.47 -10.61 14.52
N ALA A 12 6.70 -10.41 15.58
CA ALA A 12 7.09 -9.55 16.68
C ALA A 12 7.85 -10.42 17.69
N PRO A 13 8.96 -9.94 18.29
CA PRO A 13 9.46 -10.57 19.49
C PRO A 13 8.33 -10.61 20.53
N ALA A 14 8.24 -11.71 21.28
CA ALA A 14 7.17 -11.97 22.23
C ALA A 14 7.02 -10.80 23.22
N LEU A 15 6.05 -9.94 22.97
CA LEU A 15 5.60 -8.89 23.89
C LEU A 15 4.35 -9.41 24.59
N SER A 16 4.24 -9.10 25.88
CA SER A 16 3.09 -9.38 26.74
C SER A 16 1.78 -8.87 26.12
N PRO A 17 0.59 -9.36 26.56
CA PRO A 17 -0.69 -9.02 25.93
C PRO A 17 -1.10 -7.58 26.28
N ALA A 18 -0.44 -6.61 25.67
CA ALA A 18 -0.98 -5.30 25.42
C ALA A 18 -1.74 -5.41 24.09
N THR A 19 -2.97 -4.91 24.04
CA THR A 19 -3.67 -4.67 22.77
C THR A 19 -2.80 -3.72 21.93
N SER A 20 -1.92 -4.27 21.10
CA SER A 20 -1.04 -3.48 20.27
C SER A 20 -1.92 -2.80 19.21
N ARG A 21 -2.12 -1.50 19.35
CA ARG A 21 -2.81 -0.71 18.32
C ARG A 21 -1.96 -0.80 17.06
N ALA A 22 -2.48 -1.45 16.02
CA ALA A 22 -1.90 -1.40 14.69
C ALA A 22 -2.13 0.00 14.08
N THR A 23 -1.10 0.58 13.46
CA THR A 23 -1.21 1.84 12.71
C THR A 23 -1.54 1.55 11.25
N LEU A 24 -2.67 2.09 10.79
CA LEU A 24 -3.06 2.12 9.37
C LEU A 24 -2.74 3.50 8.82
N GLY A 25 -1.85 3.56 7.84
CA GLY A 25 -1.68 4.75 7.00
C GLY A 25 -2.68 4.70 5.83
N TYR A 26 -3.26 5.84 5.50
CA TYR A 26 -4.11 6.00 4.32
C TYR A 26 -3.63 7.22 3.54
N THR A 27 -3.27 7.04 2.27
CA THR A 27 -2.64 8.10 1.48
C THR A 27 -3.63 9.19 1.07
N SER A 28 -4.93 8.88 1.02
CA SER A 28 -5.89 9.66 0.20
C SER A 28 -5.40 9.72 -1.26
N ASP A 29 -5.97 10.60 -2.07
CA ASP A 29 -5.48 10.91 -3.41
C ASP A 29 -4.31 11.91 -3.32
N THR A 30 -3.18 11.59 -3.95
CA THR A 30 -1.95 12.38 -3.87
C THR A 30 -0.93 12.01 -4.95
N GLY A 31 0.01 12.92 -5.21
CA GLY A 31 1.27 12.62 -5.88
C GLY A 31 2.41 12.27 -4.92
N PRO A 32 3.61 11.96 -5.45
CA PRO A 32 4.83 11.80 -4.67
C PRO A 32 5.11 13.03 -3.78
N CYS A 33 5.33 12.81 -2.49
CA CYS A 33 5.74 13.88 -1.56
C CYS A 33 6.45 13.30 -0.32
N GLU A 34 7.20 14.15 0.40
CA GLU A 34 7.93 13.74 1.62
C GLU A 34 7.00 13.22 2.73
N ALA A 35 5.75 13.72 2.79
CA ALA A 35 4.77 13.26 3.76
C ALA A 35 4.40 11.77 3.59
N LEU A 36 4.49 11.23 2.36
CA LEU A 36 4.25 9.81 2.10
C LEU A 36 5.34 8.92 2.71
N GLU A 37 6.59 9.36 2.69
CA GLU A 37 7.70 8.62 3.32
C GLU A 37 7.51 8.54 4.83
N ALA A 38 7.16 9.67 5.47
CA ALA A 38 6.88 9.72 6.90
C ALA A 38 5.66 8.87 7.29
N LEU A 39 4.60 8.91 6.47
CA LEU A 39 3.41 8.07 6.66
C LEU A 39 3.76 6.59 6.56
N ALA A 40 4.48 6.19 5.50
CA ALA A 40 4.84 4.79 5.27
C ALA A 40 5.79 4.25 6.36
N ALA A 41 6.77 5.05 6.81
CA ALA A 41 7.73 4.65 7.84
C ALA A 41 7.10 4.42 9.23
N THR A 42 5.96 5.06 9.52
CA THR A 42 5.25 4.93 10.81
C THR A 42 4.05 3.98 10.75
N SER A 43 3.71 3.49 9.56
CA SER A 43 2.57 2.61 9.33
C SER A 43 2.94 1.14 9.50
N ARG A 44 2.06 0.38 10.15
CA ARG A 44 2.13 -1.10 10.13
C ARG A 44 1.56 -1.66 8.83
N VAL A 45 0.54 -1.00 8.30
CA VAL A 45 -0.09 -1.25 6.99
C VAL A 45 -0.36 0.08 6.32
N LEU A 46 -0.08 0.18 5.02
CA LEU A 46 -0.44 1.32 4.20
C LEU A 46 -1.54 0.93 3.20
N LEU A 47 -2.64 1.68 3.20
CA LEU A 47 -3.64 1.68 2.13
C LEU A 47 -3.30 2.84 1.19
N ALA A 48 -2.74 2.52 0.03
CA ALA A 48 -2.21 3.48 -0.93
C ALA A 48 -3.08 3.58 -2.17
N GLU A 49 -3.35 4.81 -2.62
CA GLU A 49 -3.94 5.05 -3.93
C GLU A 49 -3.01 4.58 -5.06
N CYS A 50 -3.58 4.20 -6.20
CA CYS A 50 -2.86 3.77 -7.39
C CYS A 50 -3.63 4.22 -8.63
N GLY A 51 -3.79 5.54 -8.78
CA GLY A 51 -4.59 6.14 -9.86
C GLY A 51 -3.97 6.00 -11.25
N PHE A 52 -2.65 5.87 -11.36
CA PHE A 52 -1.94 5.69 -12.63
C PHE A 52 -1.35 4.29 -12.78
N SER A 53 -1.34 3.80 -14.03
CA SER A 53 -0.72 2.51 -14.37
C SER A 53 0.80 2.57 -14.43
N GLU A 54 1.35 3.74 -14.74
CA GLU A 54 2.78 3.99 -14.90
C GLU A 54 3.12 5.41 -14.48
N ALA A 55 4.41 5.71 -14.38
CA ALA A 55 4.88 7.05 -14.06
C ALA A 55 4.41 8.05 -15.13
N PRO A 56 3.83 9.19 -14.75
CA PRO A 56 3.52 10.25 -15.71
C PRO A 56 4.81 10.84 -16.27
N VAL A 57 4.73 11.37 -17.50
CA VAL A 57 5.87 12.02 -18.18
C VAL A 57 6.37 13.24 -17.41
N ASP A 58 5.47 13.93 -16.70
CA ASP A 58 5.80 15.01 -15.76
C ASP A 58 5.33 14.66 -14.35
N VAL A 59 6.29 14.46 -13.45
CA VAL A 59 6.06 14.08 -12.06
C VAL A 59 5.67 15.29 -11.20
N GLY A 60 6.05 16.51 -11.62
CA GLY A 60 5.88 17.74 -10.85
C GLY A 60 4.44 18.27 -10.77
N GLY A 61 3.52 17.63 -11.50
CA GLY A 61 2.08 17.88 -11.46
C GLY A 61 1.23 16.60 -11.28
N ALA A 62 1.86 15.49 -10.92
CA ALA A 62 1.17 14.21 -10.74
C ALA A 62 0.21 14.29 -9.55
N GLY A 63 -1.10 14.22 -9.80
CA GLY A 63 -2.13 14.19 -8.76
C GLY A 63 -2.36 12.79 -8.17
N HIS A 64 -1.70 11.76 -8.71
CA HIS A 64 -1.89 10.36 -8.36
C HIS A 64 -0.57 9.57 -8.36
N LEU A 65 -0.60 8.39 -7.73
CA LEU A 65 0.52 7.46 -7.64
C LEU A 65 0.42 6.34 -8.69
N TRP A 66 1.52 5.62 -8.86
CA TRP A 66 1.66 4.48 -9.78
C TRP A 66 2.40 3.31 -9.10
N PRO A 67 2.23 2.06 -9.56
CA PRO A 67 2.63 0.88 -8.80
C PRO A 67 4.12 0.84 -8.45
N ASP A 68 5.00 1.21 -9.39
CA ASP A 68 6.45 1.18 -9.18
C ASP A 68 6.92 2.14 -8.07
N TYR A 69 6.34 3.34 -8.01
CA TYR A 69 6.63 4.31 -6.95
C TYR A 69 6.15 3.79 -5.60
N ILE A 70 4.91 3.27 -5.53
CA ILE A 70 4.31 2.81 -4.27
C ILE A 70 5.10 1.62 -3.71
N GLY A 71 5.49 0.66 -4.57
CA GLY A 71 6.32 -0.46 -4.17
C GLY A 71 7.71 -0.01 -3.70
N SER A 72 8.34 0.92 -4.42
CA SER A 72 9.65 1.47 -4.05
C SER A 72 9.60 2.24 -2.72
N LEU A 73 8.54 3.01 -2.48
CA LEU A 73 8.27 3.70 -1.22
C LEU A 73 8.14 2.69 -0.07
N ALA A 74 7.37 1.63 -0.26
CA ALA A 74 7.20 0.59 0.74
C ALA A 74 8.53 -0.11 1.07
N ARG A 75 9.31 -0.45 0.04
CA ARG A 75 10.63 -1.05 0.19
C ARG A 75 11.60 -0.13 0.93
N GLY A 76 11.67 1.14 0.54
CA GLY A 76 12.59 2.13 1.12
C GLY A 76 12.29 2.46 2.58
N THR A 77 11.02 2.41 2.98
CA THR A 77 10.57 2.70 4.36
C THR A 77 10.50 1.46 5.26
N GLY A 78 10.75 0.27 4.72
CA GLY A 78 10.63 -0.98 5.45
C GLY A 78 9.18 -1.35 5.82
N LEU A 79 8.20 -0.72 5.16
CA LEU A 79 6.80 -1.08 5.26
C LEU A 79 6.64 -2.51 4.74
N ASN A 80 6.00 -3.39 5.52
CA ASN A 80 5.89 -4.81 5.16
C ASN A 80 4.50 -5.19 4.63
N ARG A 81 3.56 -4.24 4.65
CA ARG A 81 2.16 -4.49 4.28
C ARG A 81 1.59 -3.31 3.53
N LEU A 82 1.26 -3.56 2.28
CA LEU A 82 0.80 -2.58 1.34
C LEU A 82 -0.47 -3.10 0.65
N ILE A 83 -1.53 -2.30 0.67
CA ILE A 83 -2.78 -2.55 -0.03
C ILE A 83 -2.98 -1.41 -1.02
N LEU A 84 -3.13 -1.72 -2.30
CA LEU A 84 -3.48 -0.75 -3.34
C LEU A 84 -4.99 -0.54 -3.37
N THR A 85 -5.42 0.70 -3.57
CA THR A 85 -6.81 1.11 -3.76
C THR A 85 -6.88 2.24 -4.80
N HIS A 86 -8.07 2.81 -5.02
CA HIS A 86 -8.27 3.96 -5.91
C HIS A 86 -7.70 3.73 -7.31
N PHE A 87 -8.08 2.60 -7.90
CA PHE A 87 -7.69 2.24 -9.26
C PHE A 87 -8.49 3.06 -10.28
N ALA A 88 -7.87 3.37 -11.42
CA ALA A 88 -8.61 3.88 -12.57
C ALA A 88 -9.73 2.88 -12.98
N PRO A 89 -10.88 3.36 -13.47
CA PRO A 89 -12.02 2.48 -13.81
C PRO A 89 -11.68 1.36 -14.82
N ASP A 90 -10.71 1.58 -15.68
CA ASP A 90 -10.23 0.68 -16.74
C ASP A 90 -8.92 -0.04 -16.39
N ALA A 91 -8.43 0.08 -15.15
CA ALA A 91 -7.18 -0.52 -14.73
C ALA A 91 -7.20 -2.05 -14.71
N ASP A 92 -6.12 -2.67 -15.22
CA ASP A 92 -5.79 -4.08 -14.92
C ASP A 92 -5.20 -4.17 -13.50
N GLN A 93 -6.09 -4.22 -12.50
CA GLN A 93 -5.71 -4.30 -11.09
C GLN A 93 -4.70 -5.43 -10.80
N PRO A 94 -4.86 -6.67 -11.31
CA PRO A 94 -3.84 -7.71 -11.19
C PRO A 94 -2.46 -7.30 -11.71
N ALA A 95 -2.35 -6.56 -12.82
CA ALA A 95 -1.07 -6.10 -13.34
C ALA A 95 -0.43 -5.05 -12.42
N LEU A 96 -1.22 -4.10 -11.91
CA LEU A 96 -0.72 -3.08 -10.98
C LEU A 96 -0.22 -3.68 -9.68
N VAL A 97 -0.95 -4.66 -9.13
CA VAL A 97 -0.53 -5.39 -7.92
C VAL A 97 0.78 -6.15 -8.15
N ARG A 98 0.95 -6.77 -9.34
CA ARG A 98 2.23 -7.44 -9.70
C ARG A 98 3.38 -6.44 -9.74
N ALA A 99 3.25 -5.35 -10.49
CA ALA A 99 4.27 -4.32 -10.60
C ALA A 99 4.67 -3.74 -9.23
N ALA A 100 3.68 -3.40 -8.39
CA ALA A 100 3.95 -2.92 -7.04
C ALA A 100 4.62 -3.98 -6.16
N SER A 101 4.26 -5.26 -6.30
CA SER A 101 4.91 -6.35 -5.56
C SER A 101 6.37 -6.54 -5.97
N GLU A 102 6.66 -6.43 -7.27
CA GLU A 102 8.02 -6.50 -7.81
C GLU A 102 8.89 -5.35 -7.28
N ALA A 103 8.38 -4.12 -7.34
CA ALA A 103 9.08 -2.95 -6.79
C ALA A 103 9.22 -3.00 -5.26
N HIS A 104 8.22 -3.54 -4.56
CA HIS A 104 8.27 -3.72 -3.10
C HIS A 104 9.28 -4.82 -2.69
N GLY A 105 9.37 -5.90 -3.45
CA GLY A 105 10.08 -7.12 -3.06
C GLY A 105 9.30 -7.99 -2.06
N ALA A 106 8.00 -7.72 -1.88
CA ALA A 106 7.08 -8.50 -1.05
C ALA A 106 5.66 -8.43 -1.63
N MET A 107 4.78 -9.32 -1.18
CA MET A 107 3.40 -9.38 -1.66
C MET A 107 2.64 -8.09 -1.35
N VAL A 108 2.02 -7.52 -2.39
CA VAL A 108 1.06 -6.42 -2.29
C VAL A 108 -0.35 -6.96 -2.50
N TRP A 109 -1.33 -6.40 -1.80
CA TRP A 109 -2.75 -6.72 -2.00
C TRP A 109 -3.45 -5.64 -2.82
N GLY A 110 -4.44 -6.02 -3.62
CA GLY A 110 -5.42 -5.08 -4.17
C GLY A 110 -6.68 -5.06 -3.32
N ALA A 111 -7.20 -3.88 -2.99
CA ALA A 111 -8.49 -3.70 -2.35
C ALA A 111 -9.62 -4.11 -3.31
N ALA A 112 -10.67 -4.75 -2.77
CA ALA A 112 -11.89 -5.02 -3.50
C ALA A 112 -13.12 -4.76 -2.62
N ILE A 113 -14.25 -4.49 -3.27
CA ILE A 113 -15.52 -4.22 -2.58
C ILE A 113 -15.89 -5.43 -1.72
N GLY A 114 -16.12 -5.16 -0.43
CA GLY A 114 -16.50 -6.18 0.55
C GLY A 114 -15.35 -6.99 1.12
N GLU A 115 -14.09 -6.75 0.74
CA GLU A 115 -12.94 -7.37 1.40
C GLU A 115 -12.74 -6.79 2.81
N THR A 116 -12.34 -7.64 3.76
CA THR A 116 -11.95 -7.24 5.11
C THR A 116 -10.51 -7.66 5.40
N TYR A 117 -9.75 -6.76 6.01
CA TYR A 117 -8.36 -7.00 6.41
C TYR A 117 -8.22 -6.97 7.93
N GLU A 118 -7.51 -7.94 8.49
CA GLU A 118 -7.16 -7.99 9.90
C GLU A 118 -5.69 -7.60 10.11
N LEU A 119 -5.44 -6.63 11.00
CA LEU A 119 -4.15 -5.95 11.19
C LEU A 119 -3.35 -6.48 12.38
#